data_AF-A0A4Y2B279-F1
#
_entry.id   AF-A0A4Y2B279-F1
#
_cell.length_a   1.000
_cell.length_b   1.000
_cell.length_c   1.000
_cell.angle_alpha   90.00
_cell.angle_beta   90.00
_cell.angle_gamma   90.00
#
_symmetry.space_group_name_H-M   'P 1'
#
loop_
_entity.id
_entity.type
_entity.pdbx_description
1 polymer ?
#
loop_
_entity_poly.entity_id
_entity_poly.type
_entity_poly.pdbx_seq_one_letter_code
_entity_poly.pdbx_strand_id
1 'polypeptide(L)'
;MDTDDNNAFPGSSRKRMKKEITWKKVEAKKKRNSGEEYVSRHTNVVVPARQIGEPCSCQCFSKIGQDNVQQIFNAFWELGNSDLQNSYFSKLVISNNVKRSYVRRRPSRTLRRLDYTVAINNDVP
;
A
#
# COMPACT_ATOMS: atom_id res chain seq x y z
N MET A 1 63.60 13.19 35.15
CA MET A 1 62.25 12.63 35.39
C MET A 1 61.30 13.68 34.88
N ASP A 2 60.44 13.31 33.93
CA ASP A 2 59.02 13.71 33.84
C ASP A 2 58.49 13.10 32.54
N THR A 3 57.54 12.18 32.71
CA THR A 3 56.90 11.37 31.67
C THR A 3 55.64 12.10 31.18
N ASP A 4 55.68 12.64 29.96
CA ASP A 4 54.47 13.10 29.27
C ASP A 4 53.82 11.93 28.52
N ASP A 5 53.03 11.16 29.26
CA ASP A 5 52.15 10.10 28.75
C ASP A 5 50.99 10.72 27.93
N ASN A 6 51.25 11.02 26.66
CA ASN A 6 50.20 11.26 25.67
C ASN A 6 49.46 9.95 25.34
N ASN A 7 48.58 9.53 26.24
CA ASN A 7 47.63 8.45 26.01
C ASN A 7 46.48 8.93 25.08
N ALA A 8 46.78 9.08 23.79
CA ALA A 8 45.77 9.20 22.75
C ALA A 8 45.19 7.80 22.48
N PHE A 9 44.06 7.46 23.08
CA PHE A 9 43.35 6.20 22.83
C PHE A 9 42.95 6.07 21.35
N PRO A 10 43.56 5.18 20.54
CA PRO A 10 43.20 5.01 19.14
C PRO A 10 42.05 4.00 19.08
N GLY A 11 40.82 4.43 19.36
CA GLY A 11 39.77 3.45 19.69
C GLY A 11 38.32 3.73 19.30
N SER A 12 37.97 4.83 18.63
CA SER A 12 36.59 5.01 18.14
C SER A 12 36.53 4.96 16.62
N SER A 13 36.24 3.76 16.08
CA SER A 13 35.83 3.64 14.68
C SER A 13 34.60 4.51 14.42
N ARG A 14 34.64 5.33 13.36
CA ARG A 14 33.49 6.18 12.98
C ARG A 14 32.25 5.30 12.81
N LYS A 15 31.18 5.62 13.54
CA LYS A 15 29.89 4.93 13.42
C LYS A 15 29.45 4.93 11.96
N ARG A 16 29.13 3.74 11.43
CA ARG A 16 28.69 3.58 10.04
C ARG A 16 27.41 4.39 9.81
N MET A 17 27.37 5.17 8.73
CA MET A 17 26.17 5.91 8.35
C MET A 17 25.00 4.96 8.09
N LYS A 18 23.84 5.30 8.65
CA LYS A 18 22.61 4.51 8.51
C LYS A 18 22.00 4.74 7.12
N LYS A 19 22.15 3.77 6.22
CA LYS A 19 21.55 3.81 4.88
C LYS A 19 20.18 3.11 4.86
N GLU A 20 19.19 3.70 5.53
CA GLU A 20 17.87 3.08 5.70
C GLU A 20 17.17 2.73 4.39
N ILE A 21 17.34 3.57 3.35
CA ILE A 21 16.74 3.39 2.03
C ILE A 21 17.21 2.09 1.37
N THR A 22 18.47 1.71 1.60
CA THR A 22 19.07 0.49 1.04
C THR A 22 18.75 -0.77 1.83
N TRP A 23 18.03 -0.64 2.94
CA TRP A 23 17.63 -1.83 3.68
C TRP A 23 16.65 -2.63 2.85
N LYS A 24 16.93 -3.93 2.67
CA LYS A 24 16.04 -4.87 1.96
C LYS A 24 14.58 -4.79 2.40
N LYS A 25 14.33 -4.45 3.68
CA LYS A 25 12.97 -4.22 4.22
C LYS A 25 12.30 -2.98 3.63
N VAL A 26 13.02 -1.87 3.52
CA VAL A 26 12.52 -0.60 2.98
C VAL A 26 12.29 -0.74 1.48
N GLU A 27 13.24 -1.33 0.76
CA GLU A 27 13.11 -1.60 -0.68
C GLU A 27 11.91 -2.51 -0.99
N ALA A 28 11.79 -3.66 -0.32
CA ALA A 28 10.66 -4.56 -0.52
C ALA A 28 9.32 -3.94 -0.11
N LYS A 29 9.29 -3.06 0.90
CA LYS A 29 8.09 -2.31 1.26
C LYS A 29 7.70 -1.32 0.16
N LYS A 30 8.67 -0.59 -0.39
CA LYS A 30 8.46 0.35 -1.49
C LYS A 30 7.88 -0.36 -2.71
N LYS A 31 8.57 -1.41 -3.19
CA LYS A 31 8.14 -2.20 -4.36
C LYS A 31 6.75 -2.81 -4.18
N ARG A 32 6.46 -3.36 -2.99
CA ARG A 32 5.12 -3.87 -2.67
C ARG A 32 4.05 -2.77 -2.75
N ASN A 33 4.34 -1.59 -2.21
CA ASN A 33 3.39 -0.49 -2.19
C ASN A 33 3.20 0.17 -3.56
N SER A 34 4.19 0.11 -4.47
CA SER A 34 4.06 0.53 -5.87
C SER A 34 3.52 -0.56 -6.79
N GLY A 35 3.23 -1.75 -6.26
CA GLY A 35 2.71 -2.87 -7.04
C GLY A 35 3.76 -3.50 -7.95
N GLU A 36 5.05 -3.23 -7.73
CA GLU A 36 6.16 -3.83 -8.47
C GLU A 36 6.48 -5.24 -7.97
N GLU A 37 7.21 -5.99 -8.79
CA GLU A 37 7.80 -7.26 -8.39
C GLU A 37 8.77 -7.07 -7.22
N TYR A 38 8.69 -7.93 -6.21
CA TYR A 38 9.61 -7.89 -5.07
C TYR A 38 9.90 -9.26 -4.49
N VAL A 39 11.08 -9.39 -3.86
CA VAL A 39 11.42 -10.61 -3.10
C VAL A 39 10.85 -10.52 -1.69
N SER A 40 10.01 -11.49 -1.34
CA SER A 40 9.51 -11.63 0.03
C SER A 40 10.64 -11.94 0.99
N ARG A 41 10.81 -11.12 2.03
CA ARG A 41 11.86 -11.36 3.05
C ARG A 41 11.63 -12.61 3.90
N HIS A 42 10.38 -13.08 4.00
CA HIS A 42 10.04 -14.22 4.86
C HIS A 42 10.21 -15.55 4.13
N THR A 43 9.80 -15.59 2.86
CA THR A 43 9.81 -16.81 2.05
C THR A 43 10.95 -16.84 1.04
N ASN A 44 11.67 -15.71 0.82
CA ASN A 44 12.65 -15.51 -0.25
C ASN A 44 12.12 -15.78 -1.67
N VAL A 45 10.80 -15.82 -1.82
CA VAL A 45 10.12 -16.02 -3.11
C VAL A 45 9.89 -14.67 -3.80
N VAL A 46 10.04 -14.65 -5.12
CA VAL A 46 9.68 -13.51 -5.97
C VAL A 46 8.16 -13.41 -6.04
N VAL A 47 7.62 -12.27 -5.61
CA VAL A 47 6.21 -11.91 -5.74
C VAL A 47 6.07 -11.05 -6.99
N PRO A 48 5.31 -11.48 -8.01
CA PRO A 48 5.21 -10.77 -9.28
C PRO A 48 4.58 -9.39 -9.11
N ALA A 49 4.83 -8.53 -10.10
CA ALA A 49 4.17 -7.24 -10.19
C ALA A 49 2.64 -7.40 -10.25
N ARG A 50 1.93 -6.43 -9.69
CA ARG A 50 0.48 -6.36 -9.72
C ARG A 50 0.02 -6.13 -11.15
N GLN A 51 -1.00 -6.86 -11.55
CA GLN A 51 -1.65 -6.73 -12.85
C GLN A 51 -3.16 -6.63 -12.65
N ILE A 52 -3.84 -6.05 -13.64
CA ILE A 52 -5.29 -6.06 -13.69
C ILE A 52 -5.74 -7.51 -13.85
N GLY A 53 -6.65 -7.95 -12.99
CA GLY A 53 -7.18 -9.31 -13.03
C GLY A 53 -8.16 -9.52 -14.18
N GLU A 54 -8.61 -10.76 -14.33
CA GLU A 54 -9.64 -11.09 -15.31
C GLU A 54 -10.96 -10.32 -15.05
N PRO A 55 -11.69 -9.96 -16.12
CA PRO A 55 -12.98 -9.31 -15.98
C PRO A 55 -13.94 -10.15 -15.11
N CYS A 56 -14.66 -9.49 -14.19
CA CYS A 56 -15.68 -10.19 -13.40
C CYS A 56 -16.85 -10.66 -14.29
N SER A 57 -17.54 -11.71 -13.86
CA SER A 57 -18.84 -12.13 -14.43
C SER A 57 -19.93 -11.05 -14.29
N CYS A 58 -19.74 -10.07 -13.41
CA CYS A 58 -20.64 -8.97 -13.12
C CYS A 58 -20.68 -7.85 -14.19
N GLN A 59 -19.95 -8.01 -15.30
CA GLN A 59 -19.86 -7.05 -16.42
C GLN A 59 -19.42 -5.63 -16.02
N CYS A 60 -18.82 -5.44 -14.85
CA CYS A 60 -18.41 -4.09 -14.41
C CYS A 60 -17.28 -3.52 -15.27
N PHE A 61 -16.36 -4.37 -15.75
CA PHE A 61 -15.29 -3.98 -16.65
C PHE A 61 -15.82 -3.39 -17.97
N SER A 62 -16.86 -3.99 -18.54
CA SER A 62 -17.50 -3.49 -19.77
C SER A 62 -18.17 -2.14 -19.57
N LYS A 63 -18.75 -1.89 -18.38
CA LYS A 63 -19.40 -0.61 -18.05
C LYS A 63 -18.39 0.52 -17.80
N ILE A 64 -17.25 0.18 -17.20
CA ILE A 64 -16.21 1.17 -16.88
C ILE A 64 -15.35 1.46 -18.11
N GLY A 65 -15.08 0.45 -18.94
CA GLY A 65 -14.14 0.55 -20.06
C GLY A 65 -12.71 0.23 -19.62
N GLN A 66 -11.97 -0.49 -20.47
CA GLN A 66 -10.63 -0.97 -20.14
C GLN A 66 -9.64 0.17 -19.86
N ASP A 67 -9.75 1.28 -20.60
CA ASP A 67 -8.86 2.43 -20.44
C ASP A 67 -9.04 3.09 -19.06
N ASN A 68 -10.28 3.26 -18.62
CA ASN A 68 -10.59 3.79 -17.30
C ASN A 68 -10.11 2.84 -16.19
N VAL A 69 -10.26 1.52 -16.36
CA VAL A 69 -9.72 0.54 -15.42
C VAL A 69 -8.19 0.67 -15.33
N GLN A 70 -7.51 0.81 -16.47
CA GLN A 70 -6.05 1.00 -16.52
C GLN A 70 -5.62 2.30 -15.84
N GLN A 71 -6.34 3.39 -16.07
CA GLN A 71 -6.08 4.68 -15.41
C GLN A 71 -6.26 4.59 -13.90
N ILE A 72 -7.36 4.00 -13.43
CA ILE A 72 -7.62 3.79 -12.00
C ILE A 72 -6.53 2.90 -11.39
N PHE A 73 -6.16 1.83 -12.08
CA PHE A 73 -5.11 0.91 -11.64
C PHE A 73 -3.76 1.63 -11.49
N ASN A 74 -3.35 2.40 -12.50
CA ASN A 74 -2.10 3.15 -12.47
C ASN A 74 -2.10 4.21 -11.38
N ALA A 75 -3.15 5.03 -11.32
CA ALA A 75 -3.28 6.10 -10.32
C ALA A 75 -3.23 5.55 -8.88
N PHE A 76 -3.83 4.37 -8.64
CA PHE A 76 -3.78 3.73 -7.32
C PHE A 76 -2.37 3.29 -6.91
N TRP A 77 -1.63 2.64 -7.82
CA TRP A 77 -0.29 2.12 -7.53
C TRP A 77 0.79 3.21 -7.53
N GLU A 78 0.60 4.27 -8.32
CA GLU A 78 1.48 5.46 -8.34
C GLU A 78 1.60 6.13 -6.97
N LEU A 79 0.56 6.02 -6.12
CA LEU A 79 0.60 6.55 -4.74
C LEU A 79 1.77 5.98 -3.92
N GLY A 80 2.20 4.73 -4.17
CA GLY A 80 3.38 4.12 -3.54
C GLY A 80 3.37 4.04 -2.01
N ASN A 81 2.25 4.39 -1.36
CA ASN A 81 2.12 4.49 0.09
C ASN A 81 0.76 3.94 0.53
N SER A 82 0.80 2.97 1.45
CA SER A 82 -0.39 2.30 2.00
C SER A 82 -1.38 3.26 2.67
N ASP A 83 -0.91 4.34 3.30
CA ASP A 83 -1.79 5.29 3.98
C ASP A 83 -2.55 6.15 2.96
N LEU A 84 -1.85 6.59 1.90
CA LEU A 84 -2.46 7.29 0.78
C LEU A 84 -3.44 6.40 0.03
N GLN A 85 -3.08 5.14 -0.22
CA GLN A 85 -3.97 4.13 -0.83
C GLN A 85 -5.22 3.91 0.02
N ASN A 86 -5.09 3.80 1.34
CA ASN A 86 -6.24 3.67 2.23
C ASN A 86 -7.11 4.93 2.25
N SER A 87 -6.50 6.11 2.19
CA SER A 87 -7.24 7.38 2.08
C SER A 87 -7.98 7.49 0.75
N TYR A 88 -7.39 7.01 -0.34
CA TYR A 88 -8.00 6.95 -1.66
C TYR A 88 -9.26 6.07 -1.63
N PHE A 89 -9.16 4.85 -1.09
CA PHE A 89 -10.32 3.99 -0.92
C PHE A 89 -11.38 4.60 0.02
N SER A 90 -10.95 5.20 1.12
CA SER A 90 -11.89 5.76 2.11
C SER A 90 -12.78 6.86 1.52
N LYS A 91 -12.32 7.59 0.50
CA LYS A 91 -13.12 8.59 -0.22
C LYS A 91 -14.17 7.98 -1.15
N LEU A 92 -13.94 6.76 -1.64
CA LEU A 92 -14.81 6.04 -2.57
C LEU A 92 -15.79 5.08 -1.86
N VAL A 93 -15.57 4.83 -0.56
CA VAL A 93 -16.35 3.89 0.24
C VAL A 93 -17.41 4.65 1.04
N ILE A 94 -18.67 4.26 0.86
CA ILE A 94 -19.81 4.75 1.63
C ILE A 94 -20.22 3.66 2.62
N SER A 95 -20.13 3.96 3.92
CA SER A 95 -20.58 3.04 4.97
C SER A 95 -22.07 3.19 5.21
N ASN A 96 -22.84 2.15 4.92
CA ASN A 96 -24.28 2.11 5.13
C ASN A 96 -24.64 1.21 6.33
N ASN A 97 -25.57 1.68 7.15
CA ASN A 97 -26.08 0.90 8.28
C ASN A 97 -27.00 -0.22 7.78
N VAL A 98 -26.85 -1.42 8.35
CA VAL A 98 -27.74 -2.54 8.04
C VAL A 98 -29.16 -2.24 8.54
N LYS A 99 -30.12 -2.18 7.62
CA LYS A 99 -31.54 -1.83 7.90
C LYS A 99 -32.23 -2.79 8.87
N ARG A 100 -31.83 -4.06 8.93
CA ARG A 100 -32.41 -5.07 9.82
C ARG A 100 -31.32 -5.99 10.38
N SER A 101 -31.20 -6.03 11.70
CA SER A 101 -30.33 -6.99 12.41
C SER A 101 -31.18 -7.82 13.37
N TYR A 102 -31.01 -9.15 13.31
CA TYR A 102 -31.60 -10.07 14.28
C TYR A 102 -30.76 -10.19 15.57
N VAL A 103 -29.53 -9.66 15.57
CA VAL A 103 -28.64 -9.67 16.73
C VAL A 103 -29.04 -8.52 17.66
N ARG A 104 -29.65 -8.88 18.80
CA ARG A 104 -30.05 -7.91 19.83
C ARG A 104 -28.82 -7.48 20.67
N ARG A 105 -28.73 -6.19 21.01
CA ARG A 105 -27.78 -5.59 21.98
C ARG A 105 -26.29 -5.54 21.63
N ARG A 106 -25.88 -5.58 20.36
CA ARG A 106 -24.50 -5.20 19.97
C ARG A 106 -24.46 -4.42 18.65
N PRO A 107 -23.77 -3.28 18.58
CA PRO A 107 -23.22 -2.83 17.31
C PRO A 107 -22.09 -3.80 16.94
N SER A 108 -22.42 -4.89 16.25
CA SER A 108 -21.38 -5.78 15.72
C SER A 108 -20.67 -5.05 14.58
N ARG A 109 -19.33 -5.15 14.53
CA ARG A 109 -18.52 -4.69 13.39
C ARG A 109 -18.97 -5.34 12.07
N THR A 110 -19.69 -6.46 12.16
CA THR A 110 -20.32 -7.20 11.05
C THR A 110 -21.62 -6.56 10.52
N LEU A 111 -22.19 -5.55 11.19
CA LEU A 111 -23.44 -4.89 10.78
C LEU A 111 -23.24 -3.66 9.89
N ARG A 112 -22.07 -3.53 9.25
CA ARG A 112 -21.80 -2.47 8.28
C ARG A 112 -21.88 -3.03 6.88
N ARG A 113 -22.67 -2.41 6.01
CA ARG A 113 -22.57 -2.58 4.56
C ARG A 113 -21.62 -1.53 4.02
N LEU A 114 -20.73 -1.94 3.13
CA LEU A 114 -19.84 -1.04 2.41
C LEU A 114 -20.33 -1.02 0.97
N ASP A 115 -20.70 0.17 0.52
CA ASP A 115 -21.02 0.42 -0.87
C ASP A 115 -19.86 1.21 -1.49
N TYR A 116 -19.53 0.91 -2.75
CA TYR A 116 -18.41 1.53 -3.46
C TYR A 116 -18.98 2.35 -4.61
N THR A 117 -18.53 3.59 -4.75
CA THR A 117 -18.85 4.44 -5.90
C THR A 117 -17.60 4.66 -6.73
N VAL A 118 -17.74 4.52 -8.04
CA VAL A 118 -16.69 4.85 -9.01
C VAL A 118 -17.27 5.96 -9.89
N ALA A 119 -16.76 7.17 -9.72
CA ALA A 119 -17.10 8.29 -10.59
C ALA A 119 -16.19 8.22 -11.82
N ILE A 120 -16.78 8.04 -13.00
CA ILE A 120 -16.08 8.11 -14.27
C ILE A 120 -16.39 9.50 -14.82
N ASN A 121 -15.38 10.37 -14.87
CA ASN A 121 -15.51 11.64 -15.57
C ASN A 121 -15.50 11.31 -17.06
N ASN A 122 -16.68 11.08 -17.62
CA ASN A 122 -16.88 11.03 -19.06
C ASN A 122 -16.79 12.46 -19.57
N ASP A 123 -15.59 13.05 -19.62
CA ASP A 123 -15.36 14.23 -20.44
C ASP A 123 -15.41 13.77 -21.90
N VAL A 124 -16.64 13.67 -22.40
CA VAL A 124 -16.92 13.48 -23.83
C VAL A 124 -16.69 14.83 -24.50
N PRO A 125 -15.82 14.94 -25.53
CA PRO A 125 -15.76 16.13 -26.36
C PRO A 125 -17.03 16.32 -27.19
#